data_AF-A0A9X2RNG8-F1
#
_entry.id   AF-A0A9X2RNG8-F1
#
_cell.length_a   1.000
_cell.length_b   1.000
_cell.length_c   1.000
_cell.angle_alpha   90.00
_cell.angle_beta   90.00
_cell.angle_gamma   90.00
#
_symmetry.space_group_name_H-M   'P 1'
#
loop_
_entity.id
_entity.type
_entity.pdbx_description
1 polymer ?
#
loop_
_entity_poly.entity_id
_entity_poly.type
_entity_poly.pdbx_seq_one_letter_code
_entity_poly.pdbx_strand_id
1 'polypeptide(L)'
;MRRSDDALVRAGRALRLMLLIVLAALFLLPFYLLVRNGLAAEEDITSPEWTFFPSEVHWSNVRELFVDPDVPMAHALLNSSLIAVATTLGTLLLASLAGYGLARIPYRHADAVLYAVLGTLLVPAAVTFVPSFVLVSSLGWVSSLRGLIVPTLFSAFACFVFRQYFLGFPRELEDAAQVDGLGPWRTYWLVVVPNSRPVFAAVGTIVFIGAWNSFLWPLVIGQDRDAWTVQVALSTFTTAQSVNLHELFAAAAVSVLPLLVVFLVLQRYIVAGVERSGIDD
;
A
#
# COMPACT_ATOMS: atom_id res chain seq x y z
N MET A 1 -33.17 4.80 -39.62
CA MET A 1 -31.99 4.02 -39.20
C MET A 1 -31.06 4.79 -38.26
N ARG A 2 -30.60 6.02 -38.55
CA ARG A 2 -29.72 6.77 -37.62
C ARG A 2 -30.25 7.04 -36.19
N ARG A 3 -31.57 7.22 -36.01
CA ARG A 3 -32.17 7.50 -34.68
C ARG A 3 -32.34 6.28 -33.76
N SER A 4 -32.40 5.06 -34.30
CA SER A 4 -32.54 3.83 -33.51
C SER A 4 -31.21 3.41 -32.88
N ASP A 5 -30.11 3.64 -33.58
CA ASP A 5 -28.76 3.33 -33.09
C ASP A 5 -28.39 4.22 -31.89
N ASP A 6 -28.78 5.50 -31.91
CA ASP A 6 -28.60 6.43 -30.79
C ASP A 6 -29.35 6.00 -29.53
N ALA A 7 -30.53 5.39 -29.67
CA ALA A 7 -31.34 4.93 -28.54
C ALA A 7 -30.72 3.69 -27.86
N LEU A 8 -30.21 2.75 -28.66
CA LEU A 8 -29.51 1.56 -28.15
C LEU A 8 -28.19 1.92 -27.47
N VAL A 9 -27.44 2.88 -28.02
CA VAL A 9 -26.21 3.40 -27.40
C VAL A 9 -26.52 4.11 -26.07
N ARG A 10 -27.58 4.92 -26.01
CA ARG A 10 -28.00 5.58 -24.76
C ARG A 10 -28.49 4.58 -23.71
N ALA A 11 -29.26 3.57 -24.11
CA ALA A 11 -29.70 2.50 -23.22
C ALA A 11 -28.52 1.68 -22.68
N GLY A 12 -27.54 1.34 -23.53
CA GLY A 12 -26.32 0.66 -23.13
C GLY A 12 -25.48 1.48 -22.14
N ARG A 13 -25.34 2.79 -22.38
CA ARG A 13 -24.66 3.70 -21.45
C ARG A 13 -25.39 3.80 -20.10
N ALA A 14 -26.72 3.91 -20.11
CA ALA A 14 -27.53 3.96 -18.90
C ALA A 14 -27.42 2.67 -18.08
N LEU A 15 -27.48 1.51 -18.73
CA LEU A 15 -27.30 0.21 -18.08
C LEU A 15 -25.90 0.08 -17.46
N ARG A 16 -24.85 0.47 -18.20
CA ARG A 16 -23.48 0.48 -17.70
C ARG A 16 -23.33 1.39 -16.47
N LEU A 17 -23.90 2.59 -16.51
CA LEU A 17 -23.85 3.53 -15.38
C LEU A 17 -24.61 2.99 -14.16
N MET A 18 -25.80 2.42 -14.37
CA MET A 18 -26.57 1.78 -13.30
C MET A 18 -25.76 0.66 -12.64
N LEU A 19 -25.17 -0.22 -13.44
CA LEU A 19 -24.32 -1.31 -12.93
C LEU A 19 -23.14 -0.77 -12.14
N LEU A 20 -22.45 0.26 -12.65
CA LEU A 20 -21.33 0.89 -11.95
C LEU A 20 -21.74 1.53 -10.61
N ILE A 21 -22.92 2.15 -10.54
CA ILE A 21 -23.46 2.73 -9.30
C ILE A 21 -23.79 1.62 -8.29
N VAL A 22 -24.45 0.55 -8.72
CA VAL A 22 -24.79 -0.59 -7.84
C VAL A 22 -23.52 -1.25 -7.30
N LEU A 23 -22.53 -1.49 -8.16
CA LEU A 23 -21.24 -2.04 -7.74
C LEU A 23 -20.54 -1.08 -6.78
N ALA A 24 -20.48 0.22 -7.08
CA ALA A 24 -19.88 1.21 -6.18
C ALA A 24 -20.56 1.23 -4.81
N ALA A 25 -21.89 1.16 -4.76
CA ALA A 25 -22.64 1.09 -3.51
C ALA A 25 -22.31 -0.18 -2.71
N LEU A 26 -22.23 -1.33 -3.39
CA LEU A 26 -21.85 -2.60 -2.76
C LEU A 26 -20.42 -2.56 -2.19
N PHE A 27 -19.48 -1.94 -2.90
CA PHE A 27 -18.10 -1.74 -2.44
C PHE A 27 -17.99 -0.77 -1.27
N LEU A 28 -18.86 0.25 -1.19
CA LEU A 28 -18.86 1.24 -0.10
C LEU A 28 -19.57 0.74 1.16
N LEU A 29 -20.39 -0.30 1.06
CA LEU A 29 -21.13 -0.87 2.19
C LEU A 29 -20.26 -1.26 3.39
N PRO A 30 -19.14 -1.99 3.27
CA PRO A 30 -18.29 -2.30 4.42
C PRO A 30 -17.72 -1.03 5.09
N PHE A 31 -17.34 -0.01 4.31
CA PHE A 31 -16.84 1.25 4.86
C PHE A 31 -17.95 2.02 5.58
N TYR A 32 -19.16 1.99 5.03
CA TYR A 32 -20.34 2.52 5.70
C TYR A 32 -20.55 1.84 7.06
N LEU A 33 -20.46 0.50 7.13
CA LEU A 33 -20.60 -0.24 8.38
C LEU A 33 -19.52 0.12 9.40
N LEU A 34 -18.27 0.32 8.97
CA LEU A 34 -17.19 0.77 9.86
C LEU A 34 -17.52 2.12 10.51
N VAL A 35 -17.95 3.09 9.71
CA VAL A 35 -18.28 4.43 10.22
C VAL A 35 -19.56 4.42 11.04
N ARG A 36 -20.61 3.73 10.58
CA ARG A 36 -21.89 3.62 11.27
C ARG A 36 -21.73 2.95 12.63
N ASN A 37 -21.08 1.79 12.70
CA ASN A 37 -20.89 1.08 13.96
C ASN A 37 -19.85 1.76 14.86
N GLY A 38 -18.82 2.40 14.31
CA GLY A 38 -17.84 3.15 15.10
C GLY A 38 -18.44 4.36 15.83
N LEU A 39 -19.56 4.88 15.33
CA LEU A 39 -20.30 6.01 15.93
C LEU A 39 -21.60 5.59 16.62
N ALA A 40 -21.93 4.30 16.65
CA ALA A 40 -23.14 3.77 17.27
C ALA A 40 -22.91 3.40 18.74
N ALA A 41 -23.99 3.34 19.52
CA ALA A 41 -23.99 2.65 20.81
C ALA A 41 -23.82 1.13 20.61
N GLU A 42 -23.27 0.43 21.61
CA GLU A 42 -23.06 -1.02 21.51
C GLU A 42 -24.37 -1.82 21.36
N GLU A 43 -25.45 -1.30 21.95
CA GLU A 43 -26.82 -1.81 21.81
C GLU A 43 -27.30 -1.76 20.35
N ASP A 44 -26.97 -0.68 19.62
CA ASP A 44 -27.30 -0.51 18.19
C ASP A 44 -26.47 -1.39 17.25
N ILE A 45 -25.36 -1.95 17.75
CA ILE A 45 -24.50 -2.89 17.01
C ILE A 45 -24.98 -4.32 17.21
N THR A 46 -25.42 -4.66 18.42
CA THR A 46 -25.81 -6.02 18.82
C THR A 46 -27.32 -6.28 18.75
N SER A 47 -28.12 -5.23 18.51
CA SER A 47 -29.57 -5.33 18.36
C SER A 47 -29.98 -6.31 17.24
N PRO A 48 -30.99 -7.16 17.47
CA PRO A 48 -31.57 -8.01 16.42
C PRO A 48 -32.32 -7.21 15.35
N GLU A 49 -32.72 -5.97 15.63
CA GLU A 49 -33.36 -5.08 14.67
C GLU A 49 -32.32 -4.16 14.02
N TRP A 50 -32.01 -4.44 12.75
CA TRP A 50 -31.05 -3.64 11.99
C TRP A 50 -31.62 -2.27 11.61
N THR A 51 -30.98 -1.21 12.10
CA THR A 51 -31.25 0.17 11.69
C THR A 51 -30.16 0.66 10.74
N PHE A 52 -30.56 1.31 9.64
CA PHE A 52 -29.58 1.86 8.69
C PHE A 52 -28.71 2.90 9.38
N PHE A 53 -29.31 3.93 10.00
CA PHE A 53 -28.62 4.91 10.84
C PHE A 53 -28.69 4.51 12.32
N PRO A 54 -27.65 4.82 13.12
CA PRO A 54 -27.70 4.59 14.56
C PRO A 54 -28.77 5.49 15.21
N SER A 55 -29.30 5.06 16.35
CA SER A 55 -30.30 5.81 17.10
C SER A 55 -29.75 7.13 17.63
N GLU A 56 -28.50 7.10 18.12
CA GLU A 56 -27.72 8.25 18.54
C GLU A 56 -26.30 8.17 17.96
N VAL A 57 -25.73 9.33 17.59
CA VAL A 57 -24.37 9.43 17.03
C VAL A 57 -23.39 9.81 18.14
N HIS A 58 -22.55 8.87 18.55
CA HIS A 58 -21.57 9.04 19.61
C HIS A 58 -20.20 9.44 19.05
N TRP A 59 -19.99 10.74 18.83
CA TRP A 59 -18.67 11.28 18.45
C TRP A 59 -17.59 11.05 19.52
N SER A 60 -18.00 10.81 20.78
CA SER A 60 -17.10 10.47 21.89
C SER A 60 -16.29 9.20 21.63
N ASN A 61 -16.85 8.22 20.93
CA ASN A 61 -16.19 6.94 20.61
C ASN A 61 -14.86 7.15 19.87
N VAL A 62 -14.81 8.15 18.97
CA VAL A 62 -13.57 8.48 18.25
C VAL A 62 -12.54 9.09 19.20
N ARG A 63 -12.97 9.91 20.16
CA ARG A 63 -12.05 10.51 21.15
C ARG A 63 -11.54 9.47 22.13
N GLU A 64 -12.41 8.58 22.62
CA GLU A 64 -12.09 7.50 23.55
C GLU A 64 -10.98 6.62 22.99
N LEU A 65 -11.05 6.26 21.71
CA LEU A 65 -10.01 5.52 20.99
C LEU A 65 -8.60 6.14 21.11
N PHE A 66 -8.49 7.47 21.13
CA PHE A 66 -7.18 8.14 21.19
C PHE A 66 -6.71 8.45 22.61
N VAL A 67 -7.58 8.31 23.60
CA VAL A 67 -7.29 8.57 25.02
C VAL A 67 -7.10 7.26 25.80
N ASP A 68 -7.51 6.13 25.23
CA ASP A 68 -7.32 4.80 25.80
C ASP A 68 -5.82 4.51 26.05
N PRO A 69 -5.40 4.32 27.33
CA PRO A 69 -4.03 3.98 27.67
C PRO A 69 -3.63 2.55 27.27
N ASP A 70 -4.59 1.65 27.03
CA ASP A 70 -4.34 0.28 26.65
C ASP A 70 -4.03 0.12 25.16
N VAL A 71 -4.57 1.02 24.33
CA VAL A 71 -4.31 1.06 22.90
C VAL A 71 -3.79 2.44 22.48
N PRO A 72 -2.46 2.63 22.36
CA PRO A 72 -1.87 3.92 21.96
C PRO A 72 -2.05 4.18 20.45
N MET A 73 -3.29 4.36 20.01
CA MET A 73 -3.70 4.40 18.59
C MET A 73 -2.98 5.51 17.80
N ALA A 74 -2.81 6.69 18.38
CA ALA A 74 -2.11 7.80 17.73
C ALA A 74 -0.64 7.44 17.43
N HIS A 75 0.05 6.81 18.37
CA HIS A 75 1.43 6.34 18.19
C HIS A 75 1.49 5.20 17.16
N ALA A 76 0.54 4.27 17.22
CA ALA A 76 0.46 3.16 16.28
C ALA A 76 0.24 3.62 14.82
N LEU A 77 -0.61 4.63 14.61
CA LEU A 77 -0.81 5.27 13.31
C LEU A 77 0.44 5.99 12.81
N LEU A 78 1.13 6.71 13.71
CA LEU A 78 2.39 7.39 13.38
C LEU A 78 3.46 6.38 12.98
N ASN A 79 3.66 5.32 13.76
CA ASN A 79 4.59 4.24 13.47
C ASN A 79 4.27 3.56 12.14
N SER A 80 3.01 3.17 11.92
CA SER A 80 2.56 2.60 10.63
C SER A 80 2.86 3.52 9.46
N SER A 81 2.62 4.83 9.61
CA SER A 81 2.90 5.82 8.56
C SER A 81 4.40 5.94 8.29
N LEU A 82 5.22 6.05 9.34
CA LEU A 82 6.68 6.15 9.22
C LEU A 82 7.27 4.88 8.58
N ILE A 83 6.84 3.70 9.03
CA ILE A 83 7.29 2.41 8.50
C ILE A 83 6.87 2.28 7.04
N ALA A 84 5.60 2.51 6.72
CA ALA A 84 5.11 2.36 5.35
C ALA A 84 5.79 3.34 4.39
N VAL A 85 5.98 4.61 4.77
CA VAL A 85 6.70 5.59 3.94
C VAL A 85 8.18 5.21 3.78
N ALA A 86 8.88 4.87 4.87
CA ALA A 86 10.29 4.55 4.83
C ALA A 86 10.57 3.27 4.02
N THR A 87 9.79 2.21 4.24
CA THR A 87 9.88 0.97 3.46
C THR A 87 9.55 1.22 1.99
N THR A 88 8.56 2.06 1.69
CA THR A 88 8.22 2.40 0.30
C THR A 88 9.34 3.16 -0.40
N LEU A 89 9.84 4.26 0.21
CA LEU A 89 10.92 5.05 -0.36
C LEU A 89 12.21 4.23 -0.52
N GLY A 90 12.54 3.44 0.49
CA GLY A 90 13.68 2.52 0.45
C GLY A 90 13.57 1.48 -0.65
N THR A 91 12.39 0.85 -0.78
CA THR A 91 12.13 -0.12 -1.85
C THR A 91 12.19 0.52 -3.22
N LEU A 92 11.55 1.67 -3.41
CA LEU A 92 11.60 2.40 -4.68
C LEU A 92 13.03 2.76 -5.03
N LEU A 93 13.83 3.24 -4.09
CA LEU A 93 15.23 3.57 -4.30
C LEU A 93 16.06 2.33 -4.69
N LEU A 94 16.09 1.32 -3.82
CA LEU A 94 16.98 0.16 -3.98
C LEU A 94 16.55 -0.72 -5.16
N ALA A 95 15.26 -0.99 -5.30
CA ALA A 95 14.74 -1.87 -6.34
C ALA A 95 14.78 -1.21 -7.72
N SER A 96 14.54 0.11 -7.83
CA SER A 96 14.64 0.78 -9.13
C SER A 96 16.08 0.96 -9.59
N LEU A 97 17.02 1.23 -8.66
CA LEU A 97 18.45 1.25 -8.99
C LEU A 97 18.93 -0.12 -9.46
N ALA A 98 18.56 -1.19 -8.75
CA ALA A 98 18.90 -2.55 -9.14
C ALA A 98 18.27 -2.91 -10.51
N GLY A 99 16.98 -2.61 -10.70
CA GLY A 99 16.27 -2.85 -11.94
C GLY A 99 16.87 -2.09 -13.13
N TYR A 100 17.25 -0.82 -12.93
CA TYR A 100 17.90 0.01 -13.95
C TYR A 100 19.29 -0.52 -14.30
N GLY A 101 20.09 -0.86 -13.29
CA GLY A 101 21.40 -1.47 -13.47
C GLY A 101 21.32 -2.76 -14.29
N LEU A 102 20.38 -3.65 -13.96
CA LEU A 102 20.15 -4.91 -14.69
C LEU A 102 19.58 -4.72 -16.10
N ALA A 103 19.01 -3.55 -16.43
CA ALA A 103 18.46 -3.24 -17.75
C ALA A 103 19.45 -2.49 -18.67
N ARG A 104 20.42 -1.77 -18.10
CA ARG A 104 21.32 -0.87 -18.86
C ARG A 104 22.79 -1.20 -18.77
N ILE A 105 23.28 -1.73 -17.66
CA ILE A 105 24.70 -2.05 -17.53
C ILE A 105 24.94 -3.34 -18.31
N PRO A 106 25.75 -3.32 -19.40
CA PRO A 106 26.01 -4.51 -20.21
C PRO A 106 26.86 -5.48 -19.40
N TYR A 107 26.21 -6.35 -18.64
CA TYR A 107 26.84 -7.39 -17.86
C TYR A 107 26.47 -8.75 -18.44
N ARG A 108 27.48 -9.55 -18.81
CA ARG A 108 27.30 -10.90 -19.39
C ARG A 108 26.40 -11.80 -18.55
N HIS A 109 26.28 -11.53 -17.24
CA HIS A 109 25.48 -12.32 -16.31
C HIS A 109 24.29 -11.55 -15.73
N ALA A 110 23.83 -10.45 -16.35
CA ALA A 110 22.68 -9.67 -15.86
C ALA A 110 21.42 -10.54 -15.70
N ASP A 111 21.17 -11.44 -16.67
CA ASP A 111 20.03 -12.36 -16.59
C ASP A 111 20.21 -13.42 -15.49
N ALA A 112 21.43 -13.93 -15.28
CA ALA A 112 21.70 -14.86 -14.19
C ALA A 112 21.51 -14.21 -12.81
N VAL A 113 21.93 -12.95 -12.65
CA VAL A 113 21.68 -12.18 -11.43
C VAL A 113 20.19 -11.94 -11.23
N LEU A 114 19.45 -11.59 -12.30
CA LEU A 114 18.00 -11.46 -12.22
C LEU A 114 17.34 -12.78 -11.80
N TYR A 115 17.74 -13.91 -12.38
CA TYR A 115 17.20 -15.22 -12.01
C TYR A 115 17.52 -15.59 -10.57
N ALA A 116 18.70 -15.24 -10.06
CA ALA A 116 19.02 -15.39 -8.64
C ALA A 116 18.10 -14.54 -7.75
N VAL A 117 17.86 -13.27 -8.12
CA VAL A 117 16.92 -12.38 -7.40
C VAL A 117 15.49 -12.93 -7.47
N LEU A 118 15.03 -13.41 -8.61
CA LEU A 118 13.72 -14.03 -8.75
C LEU A 118 13.61 -15.34 -7.96
N GLY A 119 14.71 -16.10 -7.86
CA GLY A 119 14.79 -17.30 -7.04
C GLY A 119 14.45 -17.04 -5.58
N THR A 120 14.71 -15.85 -5.04
CA THR A 120 14.35 -15.52 -3.66
C THR A 120 12.83 -15.41 -3.47
N LEU A 121 12.05 -15.14 -4.52
CA LEU A 121 10.58 -15.12 -4.45
C LEU A 121 9.98 -16.53 -4.32
N LEU A 122 10.74 -17.57 -4.72
CA LEU A 122 10.31 -18.97 -4.58
C LEU A 122 10.47 -19.47 -3.14
N VAL A 123 11.29 -18.79 -2.33
CA VAL A 123 11.51 -19.14 -0.92
C VAL A 123 10.30 -18.68 -0.11
N PRO A 124 9.58 -19.58 0.58
CA PRO A 124 8.43 -19.18 1.39
C PRO A 124 8.86 -18.25 2.54
N ALA A 125 8.12 -17.14 2.73
CA ALA A 125 8.42 -16.17 3.78
C ALA A 125 8.47 -16.78 5.20
N ALA A 126 7.70 -17.84 5.45
CA ALA A 126 7.72 -18.56 6.73
C ALA A 126 9.10 -19.18 7.05
N VAL A 127 9.85 -19.63 6.04
CA VAL A 127 11.16 -20.26 6.21
C VAL A 127 12.22 -19.21 6.54
N THR A 128 12.13 -18.03 5.94
CA THR A 128 13.08 -16.92 6.18
C THR A 128 12.73 -16.10 7.41
N PHE A 129 11.53 -16.27 7.97
CA PHE A 129 11.05 -15.50 9.12
C PHE A 129 11.92 -15.69 10.37
N VAL A 130 12.15 -16.93 10.80
CA VAL A 130 12.93 -17.23 12.01
C VAL A 130 14.38 -16.74 11.88
N PRO A 131 15.12 -17.01 10.79
CA PRO A 131 16.46 -16.45 10.61
C PRO A 131 16.48 -14.91 10.63
N SER A 132 15.49 -14.26 10.01
CA SER A 132 15.40 -12.80 9.99
C SER A 132 15.13 -12.23 11.38
N PHE A 133 14.26 -12.87 12.17
CA PHE A 133 14.05 -12.52 13.57
C PHE A 133 15.34 -12.66 14.39
N VAL A 134 16.04 -13.79 14.26
CA VAL A 134 17.31 -14.03 14.99
C VAL A 134 18.35 -12.97 14.62
N LEU A 135 18.42 -12.57 13.35
CA LEU A 135 19.32 -11.50 12.89
C LEU A 135 18.95 -10.14 13.52
N VAL A 136 17.67 -9.75 13.49
CA VAL A 136 17.22 -8.48 14.07
C VAL A 136 17.40 -8.47 15.60
N SER A 137 17.19 -9.61 16.24
CA SER A 137 17.40 -9.81 17.67
C SER A 137 18.88 -9.69 18.05
N SER A 138 19.78 -10.36 17.32
CA SER A 138 21.22 -10.29 17.59
C SER A 138 21.82 -8.90 17.38
N LEU A 139 21.19 -8.08 16.52
CA LEU A 139 21.52 -6.67 16.33
C LEU A 139 20.96 -5.74 17.43
N GLY A 140 20.13 -6.25 18.34
CA GLY A 140 19.45 -5.43 19.36
C GLY A 140 18.42 -4.46 18.76
N TRP A 141 17.73 -4.89 17.69
CA TRP A 141 16.76 -4.06 16.95
C TRP A 141 15.30 -4.45 17.23
N VAL A 142 15.05 -5.38 18.15
CA VAL A 142 13.70 -5.67 18.66
C VAL A 142 13.08 -4.40 19.26
N SER A 143 11.77 -4.23 19.08
CA SER A 143 11.00 -3.06 19.50
C SER A 143 11.53 -1.73 18.96
N SER A 144 12.11 -1.73 17.75
CA SER A 144 12.62 -0.49 17.13
C SER A 144 12.16 -0.35 15.69
N LEU A 145 11.92 0.90 15.26
CA LEU A 145 11.52 1.20 13.88
C LEU A 145 12.54 0.69 12.85
N ARG A 146 13.84 0.74 13.17
CA ARG A 146 14.89 0.18 12.30
C ARG A 146 14.75 -1.34 12.11
N GLY A 147 14.37 -2.08 13.15
CA GLY A 147 14.10 -3.51 13.07
C GLY A 147 12.87 -3.84 12.21
N LEU A 148 11.89 -2.94 12.20
CA LEU A 148 10.70 -3.05 11.37
C LEU A 148 10.96 -2.67 9.90
N ILE A 149 11.79 -1.64 9.66
CA ILE A 149 12.01 -1.06 8.33
C ILE A 149 13.13 -1.77 7.57
N VAL A 150 14.33 -1.84 8.15
CA VAL A 150 15.56 -2.19 7.41
C VAL A 150 15.48 -3.55 6.69
N PRO A 151 14.98 -4.63 7.33
CA PRO A 151 14.88 -5.94 6.68
C PRO A 151 13.92 -5.97 5.48
N THR A 152 13.03 -4.99 5.36
CA THR A 152 11.99 -4.92 4.33
C THR A 152 12.29 -3.92 3.21
N LEU A 153 13.47 -3.26 3.23
CA LEU A 153 13.82 -2.20 2.27
C LEU A 153 14.03 -2.68 0.83
N PHE A 154 14.18 -3.98 0.60
CA PHE A 154 14.37 -4.52 -0.74
C PHE A 154 13.26 -5.49 -1.11
N SER A 155 12.77 -5.37 -2.35
CA SER A 155 11.78 -6.28 -2.92
C SER A 155 12.26 -6.80 -4.27
N ALA A 156 12.44 -8.13 -4.35
CA ALA A 156 12.78 -8.81 -5.59
C ALA A 156 11.70 -8.62 -6.67
N PHE A 157 10.41 -8.60 -6.26
CA PHE A 157 9.30 -8.30 -7.16
C PHE A 157 9.37 -6.88 -7.72
N ALA A 158 9.59 -5.88 -6.88
CA ALA A 158 9.75 -4.50 -7.34
C ALA A 158 10.95 -4.35 -8.29
N CYS A 159 12.07 -5.02 -7.99
CA CYS A 159 13.26 -5.02 -8.83
C CYS A 159 12.96 -5.60 -10.22
N PHE A 160 12.23 -6.73 -10.26
CA PHE A 160 11.77 -7.32 -11.50
C PHE A 160 10.89 -6.36 -12.31
N VAL A 161 9.87 -5.76 -11.68
CA VAL A 161 8.96 -4.82 -12.35
C VAL A 161 9.73 -3.63 -12.92
N PHE A 162 10.64 -3.03 -12.16
CA PHE A 162 11.48 -1.94 -12.63
C PHE A 162 12.36 -2.36 -13.80
N ARG A 163 13.00 -3.53 -13.73
CA ARG A 163 13.80 -4.05 -14.85
C ARG A 163 12.96 -4.21 -16.12
N GLN A 164 11.78 -4.82 -16.01
CA GLN A 164 10.89 -5.01 -17.17
C GLN A 164 10.47 -3.67 -17.77
N TYR A 165 10.16 -2.68 -16.93
CA TYR A 165 9.85 -1.33 -17.38
C TYR A 165 11.04 -0.68 -18.10
N PHE A 166 12.24 -0.72 -17.50
CA PHE A 166 13.41 -0.06 -18.09
C PHE A 166 13.90 -0.73 -19.37
N LEU A 167 13.66 -2.03 -19.59
CA LEU A 167 13.94 -2.66 -20.89
C LEU A 167 13.14 -2.01 -22.03
N GLY A 168 11.90 -1.59 -21.78
CA GLY A 168 11.05 -0.89 -22.74
C GLY A 168 11.22 0.63 -22.75
N PHE A 169 12.02 1.20 -21.85
CA PHE A 169 12.25 2.65 -21.81
C PHE A 169 13.06 3.11 -23.03
N PRO A 170 12.66 4.17 -23.77
CA PRO A 170 13.33 4.63 -24.98
C PRO A 170 14.80 4.98 -24.72
N ARG A 171 15.72 4.30 -25.44
CA ARG A 171 17.16 4.53 -25.28
C ARG A 171 17.59 5.89 -25.84
N GLU A 172 16.84 6.40 -26.81
CA GLU A 172 17.09 7.68 -27.47
C GLU A 172 17.08 8.85 -26.47
N LEU A 173 16.27 8.76 -25.41
CA LEU A 173 16.26 9.77 -24.33
C LEU A 173 17.53 9.73 -23.49
N GLU A 174 18.09 8.54 -23.27
CA GLU A 174 19.35 8.36 -22.54
C GLU A 174 20.55 8.77 -23.41
N ASP A 175 20.51 8.46 -24.71
CA ASP A 175 21.54 8.85 -25.67
C ASP A 175 21.58 10.38 -25.85
N ALA A 176 20.41 11.03 -25.95
CA ALA A 176 20.32 12.49 -25.97
C ALA A 176 20.94 13.13 -24.72
N ALA A 177 20.66 12.56 -23.54
CA ALA A 177 21.27 13.02 -22.29
C ALA A 177 22.81 12.86 -22.27
N GLN A 178 23.33 11.79 -22.88
CA GLN A 178 24.78 11.59 -23.02
C GLN A 178 25.40 12.61 -23.99
N VAL A 179 24.72 12.96 -25.09
CA VAL A 179 25.13 14.03 -26.00
C VAL A 179 25.18 15.38 -25.28
N ASP A 180 24.24 15.63 -24.36
CA ASP A 180 24.23 16.80 -23.47
C ASP A 180 25.30 16.74 -22.34
N GLY A 181 26.15 15.70 -22.33
CA GLY A 181 27.25 15.53 -21.38
C GLY A 181 26.84 14.98 -20.00
N LEU A 182 25.63 14.43 -19.86
CA LEU A 182 25.20 13.78 -18.62
C LEU A 182 25.80 12.37 -18.51
N GLY A 183 26.50 12.11 -17.41
CA GLY A 183 26.95 10.75 -17.05
C GLY A 183 25.79 9.87 -16.57
N PRO A 184 25.97 8.52 -16.52
CA PRO A 184 24.89 7.56 -16.27
C PRO A 184 24.06 7.81 -15.00
N TRP A 185 24.73 8.23 -13.92
CA TRP A 185 24.06 8.56 -12.66
C TRP A 185 23.15 9.79 -12.78
N ARG A 186 23.60 10.83 -13.49
CA ARG A 186 22.81 12.03 -13.74
C ARG A 186 21.67 11.73 -14.71
N THR A 187 21.92 10.94 -15.76
CA THR A 187 20.88 10.49 -16.69
C THR A 187 19.76 9.74 -15.98
N TYR A 188 20.11 8.84 -15.06
CA TYR A 188 19.11 8.13 -14.25
C TYR A 188 18.21 9.09 -13.46
N TRP A 189 18.79 10.00 -12.67
CA TRP A 189 18.01 10.89 -11.80
C TRP A 189 17.28 12.02 -12.52
N LEU A 190 17.87 12.58 -13.59
CA LEU A 190 17.34 13.76 -14.27
C LEU A 190 16.45 13.40 -15.47
N VAL A 191 16.62 12.22 -16.07
CA VAL A 191 15.88 11.82 -17.28
C VAL A 191 15.01 10.59 -17.01
N VAL A 192 15.60 9.50 -16.52
CA VAL A 192 14.88 8.22 -16.39
C VAL A 192 13.82 8.30 -15.30
N VAL A 193 14.18 8.69 -14.07
CA VAL A 193 13.24 8.74 -12.92
C VAL A 193 12.04 9.67 -13.19
N PRO A 194 12.20 10.92 -13.67
CA PRO A 194 11.07 11.81 -13.93
C PRO A 194 10.11 11.29 -15.02
N ASN A 195 10.65 10.61 -16.04
CA ASN A 195 9.84 9.99 -17.10
C ASN A 195 9.24 8.63 -16.70
N SER A 196 9.63 8.08 -15.54
CA SER A 196 9.17 6.79 -15.03
C SER A 196 8.19 6.91 -13.87
N ARG A 197 7.68 8.13 -13.58
CA ARG A 197 6.73 8.38 -12.49
C ARG A 197 5.54 7.40 -12.44
N PRO A 198 4.92 6.98 -13.56
CA PRO A 198 3.81 6.01 -13.50
C PRO A 198 4.21 4.66 -12.88
N VAL A 199 5.35 4.07 -13.26
CA VAL A 199 5.80 2.80 -12.68
C VAL A 199 6.23 2.97 -11.21
N PHE A 200 6.87 4.09 -10.86
CA PHE A 200 7.18 4.40 -9.46
C PHE A 200 5.92 4.55 -8.60
N ALA A 201 4.86 5.15 -9.12
CA ALA A 201 3.58 5.26 -8.41
C ALA A 201 2.89 3.91 -8.27
N ALA A 202 2.88 3.07 -9.32
CA ALA A 202 2.30 1.73 -9.27
C ALA A 202 3.02 0.83 -8.26
N VAL A 203 4.34 0.72 -8.37
CA VAL A 203 5.16 -0.06 -7.43
C VAL A 203 5.07 0.52 -6.01
N GLY A 204 5.14 1.85 -5.88
CA GLY A 204 5.05 2.54 -4.60
C GLY A 204 3.74 2.28 -3.88
N THR A 205 2.62 2.26 -4.62
CA THR A 205 1.29 1.95 -4.07
C THR A 205 1.24 0.52 -3.53
N ILE A 206 1.73 -0.46 -4.30
CA ILE A 206 1.76 -1.87 -3.89
C ILE A 206 2.61 -2.05 -2.63
N VAL A 207 3.81 -1.46 -2.60
CA VAL A 207 4.72 -1.55 -1.45
C VAL A 207 4.13 -0.86 -0.22
N PHE A 208 3.53 0.32 -0.39
CA PHE A 208 2.92 1.06 0.70
C PHE A 208 1.77 0.27 1.34
N ILE A 209 0.85 -0.25 0.52
CA ILE A 209 -0.28 -1.07 0.99
C ILE A 209 0.24 -2.31 1.73
N GLY A 210 1.26 -2.98 1.17
CA GLY A 210 1.88 -4.14 1.81
C GLY A 210 2.50 -3.83 3.16
N ALA A 211 3.24 -2.71 3.27
CA ALA A 211 3.86 -2.28 4.51
C ALA A 211 2.82 -1.84 5.54
N TRP A 212 1.76 -1.13 5.11
CA TRP A 212 0.66 -0.69 5.97
C TRP A 212 -0.16 -1.86 6.55
N ASN A 213 -0.42 -2.89 5.73
CA ASN A 213 -1.19 -4.08 6.11
C ASN A 213 -0.33 -5.16 6.77
N SER A 214 0.97 -4.92 6.96
CA SER A 214 1.87 -5.89 7.58
C SER A 214 1.48 -6.11 9.04
N PHE A 215 1.25 -7.37 9.41
CA PHE A 215 0.82 -7.76 10.75
C PHE A 215 1.86 -8.62 11.46
N LEU A 216 2.19 -9.79 10.88
CA LEU A 216 3.00 -10.80 11.57
C LEU A 216 4.40 -10.31 11.94
N TRP A 217 5.07 -9.58 11.05
CA TRP A 217 6.40 -9.05 11.32
C TRP A 217 6.40 -7.97 12.41
N PRO A 218 5.55 -6.93 12.33
CA PRO A 218 5.36 -5.98 13.45
C PRO A 218 4.95 -6.62 14.77
N LEU A 219 4.09 -7.64 14.75
CA LEU A 219 3.66 -8.31 15.97
C LEU A 219 4.83 -8.99 16.71
N VAL A 220 5.76 -9.61 15.97
CA VAL A 220 6.88 -10.35 16.57
C VAL A 220 8.04 -9.43 16.95
N ILE A 221 8.31 -8.40 16.15
CA ILE A 221 9.42 -7.46 16.38
C ILE A 221 9.03 -6.32 17.31
N GLY A 222 7.85 -5.74 17.14
CA GLY A 222 7.32 -4.63 17.96
C GLY A 222 6.69 -5.16 19.24
N GLN A 223 7.51 -5.66 20.17
CA GLN A 223 7.03 -6.25 21.42
C GLN A 223 6.53 -5.17 22.39
N ASP A 224 7.20 -4.01 22.40
CA ASP A 224 6.81 -2.87 23.23
C ASP A 224 5.72 -2.04 22.55
N ARG A 225 4.79 -1.49 23.36
CA ARG A 225 3.66 -0.64 22.90
C ARG A 225 4.13 0.53 22.04
N ASP A 226 5.31 1.08 22.33
CA ASP A 226 5.89 2.21 21.59
C ASP A 226 6.30 1.87 20.16
N ALA A 227 6.44 0.57 19.83
CA ALA A 227 6.81 0.07 18.50
C ALA A 227 5.61 -0.52 17.74
N TRP A 228 4.41 -0.52 18.33
CA TRP A 228 3.23 -1.09 17.70
C TRP A 228 2.85 -0.33 16.42
N THR A 229 2.38 -1.10 15.44
CA THR A 229 1.72 -0.59 14.24
C THR A 229 0.22 -0.61 14.43
N VAL A 230 -0.52 0.10 13.58
CA VAL A 230 -1.99 0.11 13.62
C VAL A 230 -2.58 -1.31 13.50
N GLN A 231 -1.97 -2.20 12.73
CA GLN A 231 -2.43 -3.59 12.59
C GLN A 231 -2.26 -4.38 13.90
N VAL A 232 -1.16 -4.14 14.63
CA VAL A 232 -0.94 -4.77 15.94
C VAL A 232 -1.90 -4.19 16.97
N ALA A 233 -2.06 -2.87 17.01
CA ALA A 233 -3.02 -2.20 17.88
C ALA A 233 -4.47 -2.65 17.61
N LEU A 234 -4.86 -2.84 16.35
CA LEU A 234 -6.19 -3.34 16.01
C LEU A 234 -6.44 -4.76 16.53
N SER A 235 -5.40 -5.61 16.57
CA SER A 235 -5.55 -6.98 17.04
C SER A 235 -5.86 -7.07 18.54
N THR A 236 -5.51 -6.06 19.35
CA THR A 236 -5.78 -6.10 20.78
C THR A 236 -7.26 -6.00 21.09
N PHE A 237 -8.04 -5.30 20.26
CA PHE A 237 -9.51 -5.21 20.41
C PHE A 237 -10.22 -6.56 20.25
N THR A 238 -9.68 -7.47 19.41
CA THR A 238 -10.29 -8.79 19.19
C THR A 238 -9.82 -9.84 20.20
N THR A 239 -8.67 -9.62 20.85
CA THR A 239 -8.13 -10.51 21.88
C THR A 239 -8.46 -10.06 23.31
N ALA A 240 -9.07 -8.89 23.49
CA ALA A 240 -9.47 -8.37 24.79
C ALA A 240 -10.52 -9.27 25.46
N GLN A 241 -10.48 -9.36 26.79
CA GLN A 241 -11.43 -10.17 27.57
C GLN A 241 -12.88 -9.66 27.42
N SER A 242 -13.04 -8.35 27.24
CA SER A 242 -14.27 -7.69 26.82
C SER A 242 -14.03 -7.01 25.48
N VAL A 243 -14.70 -7.46 24.43
CA VAL A 243 -14.58 -6.87 23.10
C VAL A 243 -15.46 -5.62 23.05
N ASN A 244 -14.83 -4.45 23.06
CA ASN A 244 -15.53 -3.21 22.80
C ASN A 244 -15.76 -3.07 21.28
N LEU A 245 -16.98 -3.37 20.83
CA LEU A 245 -17.32 -3.39 19.41
C LEU A 245 -17.24 -2.01 18.76
N HIS A 246 -17.73 -0.96 19.44
CA HIS A 246 -17.74 0.39 18.85
C HIS A 246 -16.30 0.92 18.68
N GLU A 247 -15.41 0.68 19.64
CA GLU A 247 -14.00 1.01 19.51
C GLU A 247 -13.31 0.23 18.40
N LEU A 248 -13.60 -1.07 18.25
CA LEU A 248 -13.06 -1.88 17.14
C LEU A 248 -13.46 -1.30 15.77
N PHE A 249 -14.73 -0.95 15.59
CA PHE A 249 -15.22 -0.36 14.34
C PHE A 249 -14.66 1.04 14.10
N ALA A 250 -14.56 1.88 15.13
CA ALA A 250 -13.95 3.20 15.06
C ALA A 250 -12.46 3.12 14.71
N ALA A 251 -11.73 2.22 15.37
CA ALA A 251 -10.32 1.94 15.10
C ALA A 251 -10.10 1.48 13.66
N ALA A 252 -10.92 0.54 13.19
CA ALA A 252 -10.87 0.06 11.81
C ALA A 252 -11.15 1.19 10.82
N ALA A 253 -12.18 2.03 11.06
CA ALA A 253 -12.49 3.17 10.21
C ALA A 253 -11.31 4.17 10.12
N VAL A 254 -10.69 4.50 11.25
CA VAL A 254 -9.54 5.41 11.32
C VAL A 254 -8.33 4.82 10.60
N SER A 255 -8.08 3.52 10.75
CA SER A 255 -6.92 2.83 10.15
C SER A 255 -6.92 2.84 8.61
N VAL A 256 -8.09 3.00 8.00
CA VAL A 256 -8.26 3.07 6.53
C VAL A 256 -7.94 4.46 5.97
N LEU A 257 -8.08 5.53 6.76
CA LEU A 257 -7.92 6.91 6.28
C LEU A 257 -6.56 7.17 5.61
N PRO A 258 -5.41 6.73 6.16
CA PRO A 258 -4.11 6.98 5.54
C PRO A 258 -3.94 6.28 4.19
N LEU A 259 -4.50 5.08 4.03
CA LEU A 259 -4.52 4.37 2.75
C LEU A 259 -5.33 5.14 1.69
N LEU A 260 -6.48 5.71 2.07
CA LEU A 260 -7.29 6.54 1.18
C LEU A 260 -6.55 7.80 0.76
N VAL A 261 -5.86 8.47 1.70
CA VAL A 261 -5.05 9.66 1.38
C VAL A 261 -3.96 9.32 0.37
N VAL A 262 -3.21 8.24 0.59
CA VAL A 262 -2.15 7.81 -0.34
C VAL A 262 -2.73 7.45 -1.71
N PHE A 263 -3.85 6.73 -1.76
CA PHE A 263 -4.53 6.42 -3.01
C PHE A 263 -4.96 7.69 -3.76
N LEU A 264 -5.58 8.66 -3.08
CA LEU A 264 -6.02 9.92 -3.70
C LEU A 264 -4.85 10.75 -4.25
N VAL A 265 -3.68 10.68 -3.62
CA VAL A 265 -2.46 11.36 -4.09
C VAL A 265 -1.83 10.62 -5.27
N LEU A 266 -1.82 9.28 -5.25
CA LEU A 266 -1.13 8.46 -6.25
C LEU A 266 -1.99 8.12 -7.48
N GLN A 267 -3.33 8.15 -7.38
CA GLN A 267 -4.25 7.76 -8.47
C GLN A 267 -3.96 8.48 -9.79
N ARG A 268 -3.57 9.77 -9.75
CA ARG A 268 -3.27 10.55 -10.96
C ARG A 268 -2.11 9.99 -11.77
N TYR A 269 -1.14 9.38 -11.08
CA TYR A 269 0.04 8.78 -11.72
C TYR A 269 -0.26 7.37 -12.22
N ILE A 270 -1.16 6.64 -11.54
CA ILE A 270 -1.62 5.32 -11.96
C ILE A 270 -2.46 5.45 -13.24
N VAL A 271 -3.42 6.39 -13.27
CA VAL A 271 -4.30 6.64 -14.42
C VAL A 271 -3.51 7.11 -15.64
N ALA A 272 -2.55 8.02 -15.46
CA ALA A 272 -1.70 8.49 -16.55
C ALA A 272 -0.84 7.38 -17.20
N GLY A 273 -0.57 6.28 -16.49
CA GLY A 273 0.10 5.11 -17.05
C GLY A 273 -0.79 4.29 -17.99
N VAL A 274 -2.09 4.24 -17.72
CA VAL A 274 -3.08 3.52 -18.53
C VAL A 274 -3.41 4.31 -19.82
N GLU A 275 -3.46 5.64 -19.72
CA GLU A 275 -3.76 6.52 -20.87
C GLU A 275 -2.68 6.47 -21.96
N ARG A 276 -1.41 6.17 -21.62
CA ARG A 276 -0.34 6.00 -22.63
C ARG A 276 -0.35 4.65 -23.36
N SER A 277 -1.08 3.66 -22.84
CA SER A 277 -1.36 2.40 -23.55
C SER A 277 -2.64 2.44 -24.40
N GLY A 278 -3.38 3.55 -24.34
CA GLY A 278 -4.53 3.84 -25.18
C GLY A 278 -4.08 4.19 -26.59
N ILE A 279 -3.72 3.17 -27.36
CA ILE A 279 -3.99 3.17 -28.79
C ILE A 279 -5.52 3.30 -28.89
N ASP A 280 -5.98 4.50 -29.24
CA ASP A 280 -7.35 4.69 -29.72
C ASP A 280 -7.49 3.86 -31.00
N ASP A 281 -8.32 2.82 -30.93
CA ASP A 281 -8.96 2.22 -32.11
C ASP A 281 -9.99 3.19 -32.71
#